data_AF-A0A2D4JPG2-F1
#
_entry.id   AF-A0A2D4JPG2-F1
#
_cell.length_a   1.000
_cell.length_b   1.000
_cell.length_c   1.000
_cell.angle_alpha   90.00
_cell.angle_beta   90.00
_cell.angle_gamma   90.00
#
_symmetry.space_group_name_H-M   'P 1'
#
loop_
_entity.id
_entity.type
_entity.pdbx_description
1 polymer ?
#
loop_
_entity_poly.entity_id
_entity_poly.type
_entity_poly.pdbx_seq_one_letter_code
_entity_poly.pdbx_strand_id
1 'polypeptide(L)'
;VTVEGKPYTIHLRRHKDLVSQNFRIYTYDKSGNLQTETPDLQNHCHYQGYVEGDSDSIVAISTCFGLRGLVQIQDIPYGIEPINATSRHAVYRMENVKKEAGSCGVSHPDGKWESGDVQRHQNASLMARRKRS
;
A
#
# COMPACT_ATOMS: atom_id res chain seq x y z
N VAL A 1 12.17 -8.39 11.07
CA VAL A 1 12.06 -6.95 11.35
C VAL A 1 12.10 -6.75 12.86
N THR A 2 12.63 -5.64 13.38
CA THR A 2 12.59 -5.34 14.81
C THR A 2 11.59 -4.22 15.05
N VAL A 3 10.63 -4.44 15.95
CA VAL A 3 9.57 -3.50 16.32
C VAL A 3 9.65 -3.34 17.83
N GLU A 4 9.86 -2.11 18.30
CA GLU A 4 9.92 -1.78 19.74
C GLU A 4 10.88 -2.69 20.54
N GLY A 5 12.05 -2.98 19.93
CA GLY A 5 13.08 -3.82 20.54
C GLY A 5 12.83 -5.33 20.42
N LYS A 6 11.68 -5.77 19.91
CA LYS A 6 11.35 -7.19 19.73
C LYS A 6 11.51 -7.62 18.26
N PRO A 7 12.21 -8.73 17.98
CA PRO A 7 12.33 -9.28 16.63
C PRO A 7 11.06 -10.02 16.22
N TYR A 8 10.68 -9.87 14.95
CA TYR A 8 9.56 -10.55 14.30
C TYR A 8 10.00 -11.11 12.94
N THR A 9 9.59 -12.34 12.65
CA THR A 9 9.77 -12.98 11.34
C THR A 9 8.54 -12.70 10.47
N ILE A 10 8.76 -12.23 9.24
CA ILE A 10 7.70 -11.93 8.28
C ILE A 10 7.83 -12.89 7.09
N HIS A 11 6.74 -13.57 6.78
CA HIS A 11 6.63 -14.47 5.64
C HIS A 11 6.01 -13.72 4.45
N LEU A 12 6.79 -13.50 3.40
CA LEU A 12 6.37 -12.74 2.22
C LEU A 12 6.13 -13.67 1.02
N ARG A 13 5.06 -13.39 0.28
CA ARG A 13 4.77 -13.97 -1.04
C ARG A 13 4.49 -12.87 -2.04
N ARG A 14 5.00 -13.01 -3.27
CA ARG A 14 4.70 -12.07 -4.35
C ARG A 14 3.20 -12.04 -4.61
N HIS A 15 2.61 -10.85 -4.69
CA HIS A 15 1.17 -10.68 -4.87
C HIS A 15 0.75 -10.91 -6.32
N LYS A 16 0.57 -12.17 -6.73
CA LYS A 16 0.26 -12.54 -8.12
C LYS A 16 -1.03 -11.91 -8.69
N ASP A 17 -2.03 -11.68 -7.83
CA ASP A 17 -3.33 -11.13 -8.21
C ASP A 17 -3.42 -9.60 -8.03
N LEU A 18 -2.28 -8.92 -7.90
CA LEU A 18 -2.25 -7.47 -7.67
C LEU A 18 -2.88 -6.71 -8.84
N VAL A 19 -2.66 -7.23 -10.05
CA VAL A 19 -3.20 -6.68 -11.28
C VAL A 19 -3.95 -7.76 -12.02
N SER A 20 -5.12 -7.40 -12.57
CA SER A 20 -5.94 -8.31 -13.36
C SER A 20 -5.14 -8.83 -14.57
N GLN A 21 -5.31 -10.11 -14.89
CA GLN A 21 -4.70 -10.72 -16.08
C GLN A 21 -5.05 -10.00 -17.38
N ASN A 22 -6.21 -9.32 -17.42
CA ASN A 22 -6.70 -8.58 -18.59
C ASN A 22 -6.41 -7.07 -18.52
N PHE A 23 -5.45 -6.65 -17.69
CA PHE A 23 -5.09 -5.25 -17.56
C PHE A 23 -4.55 -4.69 -18.88
N ARG A 24 -5.07 -3.52 -19.26
CA ARG A 24 -4.71 -2.80 -20.48
C ARG A 24 -4.40 -1.35 -20.14
N ILE A 25 -3.34 -0.82 -20.76
CA ILE A 25 -2.99 0.58 -20.71
C ILE A 25 -3.43 1.21 -22.04
N TYR A 26 -4.15 2.32 -21.97
CA TYR A 26 -4.57 3.11 -23.13
C TYR A 26 -3.81 4.44 -23.11
N THR A 27 -3.06 4.73 -24.17
CA THR A 27 -2.31 5.97 -24.33
C THR A 27 -2.65 6.62 -25.67
N TYR A 28 -2.45 7.93 -25.79
CA TYR A 28 -2.60 8.63 -27.07
C TYR A 28 -1.22 9.15 -27.50
N ASP A 29 -0.87 8.92 -28.76
CA ASP A 29 0.35 9.50 -29.32
C ASP A 29 0.19 11.01 -29.58
N LYS A 30 1.27 11.67 -30.01
CA LYS A 30 1.26 13.11 -30.31
C LYS A 30 0.32 13.51 -31.44
N SER A 31 -0.10 12.54 -32.27
CA SER A 31 -1.04 12.73 -33.37
C SER A 31 -2.49 12.43 -32.96
N GLY A 32 -2.72 12.02 -31.71
CA GLY A 32 -4.05 11.70 -31.17
C GLY A 32 -4.53 10.27 -31.47
N ASN A 33 -3.66 9.37 -31.94
CA ASN A 33 -4.06 7.99 -32.18
C ASN A 33 -4.03 7.19 -30.86
N LEU A 34 -5.06 6.36 -30.66
CA LEU A 34 -5.16 5.46 -29.52
C LEU A 34 -4.16 4.30 -29.65
N GLN A 35 -3.30 4.15 -28.66
CA GLN A 35 -2.39 3.04 -28.47
C GLN A 35 -2.89 2.18 -27.30
N THR A 36 -2.85 0.86 -27.45
CA THR A 36 -3.26 -0.10 -26.42
C THR A 36 -2.13 -1.05 -26.11
N GLU A 37 -1.77 -1.15 -24.84
CA GLU A 37 -0.66 -1.99 -24.37
C GLU A 37 -1.16 -3.00 -23.31
N THR A 38 -0.58 -4.20 -23.33
CA THR A 38 -0.76 -5.23 -22.30
C THR A 38 0.59 -5.48 -21.64
N PRO A 39 0.90 -4.83 -20.52
CA PRO A 39 2.20 -4.97 -19.88
C PRO A 39 2.37 -6.36 -19.24
N ASP A 40 3.60 -6.90 -19.28
CA ASP A 40 3.95 -8.07 -18.47
C ASP A 40 4.21 -7.64 -17.03
N LEU A 41 3.28 -7.98 -16.13
CA LEU A 41 3.32 -7.59 -14.74
C LEU A 41 3.80 -8.72 -13.81
N GLN A 42 4.25 -9.86 -14.34
CA GLN A 42 4.64 -11.01 -13.50
C GLN A 42 5.91 -10.78 -12.66
N ASN A 43 6.75 -9.83 -13.07
CA ASN A 43 8.01 -9.47 -12.40
C ASN A 43 7.91 -8.20 -11.54
N HIS A 44 6.76 -7.95 -10.90
CA HIS A 44 6.62 -6.84 -9.98
C HIS A 44 7.28 -7.09 -8.61
N CYS A 45 7.60 -6.00 -7.92
CA CYS A 45 8.28 -5.95 -6.63
C CYS A 45 7.33 -5.80 -5.42
N HIS A 46 6.04 -6.13 -5.59
CA HIS A 46 5.01 -6.08 -4.55
C HIS A 46 4.74 -7.45 -3.93
N TYR A 47 4.66 -7.48 -2.59
CA TYR A 47 4.54 -8.66 -1.77
C TYR A 47 3.43 -8.47 -0.74
N GLN A 48 2.74 -9.57 -0.42
CA GLN A 48 1.83 -9.67 0.70
C GLN A 48 2.31 -10.77 1.64
N GLY A 49 1.85 -10.78 2.89
CA GLY A 49 2.34 -11.76 3.85
C GLY A 49 1.66 -11.71 5.21
N TYR A 50 2.31 -12.38 6.16
CA TYR A 50 1.91 -12.45 7.56
C TYR A 50 3.16 -12.52 8.46
N VAL A 51 2.96 -12.28 9.74
CA VAL A 51 3.96 -12.35 10.81
C VAL A 51 3.88 -13.73 11.44
N GLU A 52 5.03 -14.35 11.67
CA GLU A 52 5.11 -15.66 12.30
C GLU A 52 4.46 -15.65 13.70
N GLY A 53 3.56 -16.59 13.95
CA GLY A 53 2.81 -16.69 15.21
C GLY A 53 1.60 -15.76 15.33
N ASP A 54 1.31 -14.92 14.33
CA ASP A 54 0.13 -14.05 14.28
C ASP A 54 -0.62 -14.28 12.95
N SER A 55 -1.64 -15.14 12.97
CA SER A 55 -2.40 -15.51 11.77
C SER A 55 -3.31 -14.40 11.24
N ASP A 56 -3.63 -13.40 12.06
CA ASP A 56 -4.51 -12.29 11.69
C ASP A 56 -3.71 -11.06 11.24
N SER A 57 -2.38 -11.11 11.38
CA SER A 57 -1.48 -10.09 10.84
C SER A 57 -1.64 -9.91 9.33
N ILE A 58 -1.48 -8.66 8.91
CA ILE A 58 -1.53 -8.26 7.51
C ILE A 58 -0.23 -7.56 7.17
N VAL A 59 0.43 -8.05 6.12
CA VAL A 59 1.67 -7.46 5.61
C VAL A 59 1.49 -7.10 4.15
N ALA A 60 1.85 -5.86 3.79
CA ALA A 60 1.92 -5.38 2.42
C ALA A 60 3.26 -4.65 2.23
N ILE A 61 4.14 -5.18 1.38
CA ILE A 61 5.51 -4.71 1.21
C ILE A 61 5.82 -4.47 -0.27
N SER A 62 6.53 -3.39 -0.56
CA SER A 62 7.17 -3.14 -1.85
C SER A 62 8.68 -3.13 -1.66
N THR A 63 9.39 -3.73 -2.62
CA THR A 63 10.85 -3.71 -2.71
C THR A 63 11.34 -2.90 -3.92
N CYS A 64 10.46 -2.13 -4.59
CA CYS A 64 10.76 -1.49 -5.86
C CYS A 64 11.86 -0.41 -5.74
N PHE A 65 11.92 0.25 -4.59
CA PHE A 65 12.88 1.30 -4.28
C PHE A 65 13.27 1.22 -2.80
N GLY A 66 13.79 0.06 -2.39
CA GLY A 66 14.00 -0.30 -0.98
C GLY A 66 12.76 -0.90 -0.34
N LEU A 67 12.92 -1.44 0.89
CA LEU A 67 11.85 -2.11 1.62
C LEU A 67 10.91 -1.07 2.24
N ARG A 68 9.68 -1.03 1.77
CA ARG A 68 8.64 -0.13 2.29
C ARG A 68 7.29 -0.81 2.37
N GLY A 69 6.43 -0.36 3.27
CA GLY A 69 5.05 -0.84 3.33
C GLY A 69 4.44 -0.80 4.72
N LEU A 70 3.47 -1.69 4.94
CA LEU A 70 2.66 -1.78 6.15
C LEU A 70 2.75 -3.18 6.74
N VAL A 71 2.87 -3.24 8.06
CA VAL A 71 2.88 -4.47 8.86
C VAL A 71 1.94 -4.27 10.04
N GLN A 72 0.88 -5.07 10.12
CA GLN A 72 0.01 -5.12 11.30
C GLN A 72 0.48 -6.24 12.22
N ILE A 73 0.77 -5.91 13.48
CA ILE A 73 1.16 -6.86 14.53
C ILE A 73 0.23 -6.62 15.71
N GLN A 74 -0.48 -7.65 16.17
CA GLN A 74 -1.42 -7.51 17.30
C GLN A 74 -2.37 -6.31 17.13
N ASP A 75 -2.95 -6.18 15.93
CA ASP A 75 -3.85 -5.07 15.53
C ASP A 75 -3.26 -3.65 15.52
N ILE A 76 -1.97 -3.51 15.78
CA ILE A 76 -1.27 -2.23 15.68
C ILE A 76 -0.64 -2.13 14.28
N PRO A 77 -0.99 -1.11 13.48
CA PRO A 77 -0.38 -0.88 12.18
C PRO A 77 0.96 -0.16 12.31
N TYR A 78 2.00 -0.75 11.72
CA TYR A 78 3.34 -0.18 11.62
C TYR A 78 3.69 0.14 10.16
N GLY A 79 4.32 1.29 9.95
CA GLY A 79 4.98 1.64 8.71
C GLY A 79 6.42 1.16 8.72
N ILE A 80 6.90 0.71 7.56
CA ILE A 80 8.32 0.44 7.31
C ILE A 80 8.77 1.24 6.09
N GLU A 81 9.93 1.87 6.19
CA GLU A 81 10.52 2.64 5.09
C GLU A 81 12.06 2.59 5.10
N PRO A 82 12.71 2.74 3.93
CA PRO A 82 14.17 2.80 3.86
C PRO A 82 14.68 4.13 4.44
N ILE A 83 15.73 4.08 5.25
CA ILE A 83 16.40 5.30 5.77
C ILE A 83 17.37 5.86 4.72
N ASN A 84 17.97 5.00 3.89
CA ASN A 84 18.92 5.34 2.84
C ASN A 84 19.07 4.12 1.91
N ALA A 85 19.99 4.20 0.92
CA ALA A 85 20.31 3.08 0.03
C ALA A 85 20.96 1.87 0.72
N THR A 86 21.20 1.94 2.04
CA THR A 86 21.66 0.79 2.82
C THR A 86 20.45 -0.04 3.27
N SER A 87 20.63 -1.32 3.57
CA SER A 87 19.57 -2.23 4.04
C SER A 87 19.01 -1.90 5.44
N ARG A 88 19.09 -0.63 5.87
CA ARG A 88 18.53 -0.11 7.12
C ARG A 88 17.16 0.49 6.87
N HIS A 89 16.24 0.19 7.79
CA HIS A 89 14.84 0.56 7.66
C HIS A 89 14.38 1.17 8.98
N ALA A 90 13.56 2.21 8.88
CA ALA A 90 12.80 2.73 10.01
C ALA A 90 11.50 1.94 10.13
N VAL A 91 11.08 1.70 11.36
CA VAL A 91 9.80 1.06 11.68
C VAL A 91 9.12 1.90 12.75
N TYR A 92 7.89 2.33 12.47
CA TYR A 92 7.17 3.26 13.33
C TYR A 92 5.69 2.92 13.39
N ARG A 93 5.04 3.25 14.51
CA ARG A 93 3.59 3.12 14.63
C ARG A 93 2.91 4.14 13.73
N MET A 94 1.92 3.70 12.96
CA MET A 94 1.17 4.59 12.06
C MET A 94 0.35 5.64 12.80
N GLU A 95 0.04 5.43 14.09
CA GLU A 95 -0.63 6.41 14.94
C GLU A 95 0.23 7.68 15.19
N ASN A 96 1.55 7.55 15.11
CA ASN A 96 2.48 8.65 15.33
C ASN A 96 2.75 9.47 14.07
N VAL A 97 2.20 9.06 12.93
CA VAL A 97 2.34 9.79 11.66
C VAL A 97 1.32 10.92 11.64
N LYS A 98 1.81 12.17 11.53
CA LYS A 98 0.94 13.33 11.32
C LYS A 98 0.23 13.18 9.98
N LYS A 99 -1.09 12.96 10.01
CA LYS A 99 -1.92 12.98 8.82
C LYS A 99 -2.18 14.43 8.45
N GLU A 100 -1.44 14.94 7.48
CA GLU A 100 -1.89 16.14 6.78
C GLU A 100 -3.16 15.77 6.00
N ALA A 101 -4.17 16.64 6.06
CA ALA A 101 -5.37 16.48 5.25
C ALA A 101 -4.98 16.73 3.78
N GLY A 102 -4.53 15.67 3.11
CA GLY A 102 -4.23 15.72 1.68
C GLY A 102 -5.52 15.81 0.90
N SER A 103 -5.65 16.84 0.06
CA SER A 103 -6.59 16.77 -1.06
C SER A 103 -6.00 15.81 -2.10
N CYS A 104 -6.81 14.88 -2.60
CA CYS A 104 -6.45 14.23 -3.86
C CYS A 104 -6.52 15.31 -4.95
N GLY A 105 -5.51 15.39 -5.83
CA GLY A 105 -5.32 16.47 -6.81
C GLY A 105 -6.37 16.56 -7.92
N VAL A 106 -7.60 16.14 -7.65
CA VAL A 106 -8.75 16.28 -8.54
C VAL A 106 -9.51 17.54 -8.17
N SER A 107 -9.64 18.45 -9.13
CA SER A 107 -10.53 19.60 -9.02
C SER A 107 -11.93 19.15 -9.43
N HIS A 108 -12.90 19.17 -8.52
CA HIS A 108 -14.31 19.02 -8.93
C HIS A 108 -14.71 20.25 -9.77
N PRO A 109 -15.36 20.08 -10.94
CA PRO A 109 -15.80 21.20 -11.78
C PRO A 109 -16.76 22.16 -11.05
N ASP A 110 -17.49 21.66 -10.05
CA ASP A 110 -18.50 22.40 -9.32
C ASP A 110 -18.02 22.65 -7.88
N GLY A 111 -17.32 23.77 -7.69
CA GLY A 111 -16.59 24.14 -6.46
C GLY A 111 -17.43 24.39 -5.20
N LYS A 112 -18.22 23.41 -4.75
CA LYS A 112 -18.81 23.40 -3.40
C LYS A 112 -18.35 22.17 -2.62
N TRP A 113 -17.38 22.41 -1.75
CA TRP A 113 -17.15 21.54 -0.60
C TRP A 113 -18.21 21.88 0.45
N GLU A 114 -19.28 21.10 0.54
CA GLU A 114 -19.93 21.00 1.85
C GLU A 114 -18.97 20.19 2.72
N SER A 115 -18.44 20.85 3.76
CA SER A 115 -17.68 20.19 4.81
C SER A 115 -18.64 19.31 5.61
N GLY A 116 -19.13 18.24 5.00
CA GLY A 116 -19.66 17.12 5.73
C GLY A 116 -18.51 16.55 6.53
N ASP A 117 -18.63 16.57 7.85
CA ASP A 117 -17.73 15.88 8.76
C ASP A 117 -17.41 14.51 8.15
N VAL A 118 -16.17 14.30 7.72
CA VAL A 118 -15.69 12.97 7.35
C VAL A 118 -15.70 12.20 8.66
N GLN A 119 -16.84 11.57 8.93
CA GLN A 119 -17.06 10.79 10.10
C GLN A 119 -15.93 9.80 10.16
N ARG A 120 -15.20 9.84 11.27
CA ARG A 120 -13.95 9.13 11.45
C ARG A 120 -14.27 7.63 11.43
N HIS A 121 -14.24 7.01 10.25
CA HIS A 121 -14.27 5.56 10.14
C HIS A 121 -12.90 5.07 10.66
N GLN A 122 -12.85 4.75 11.96
CA GLN A 122 -11.65 4.30 12.67
C GLN A 122 -11.13 2.93 12.21
N ASN A 123 -11.58 2.44 11.06
CA ASN A 123 -11.36 1.07 10.63
C ASN A 123 -10.53 1.04 9.34
N ALA A 124 -9.29 1.53 9.42
CA ALA A 124 -8.28 1.20 8.41
C ALA A 124 -8.05 -0.32 8.31
N SER A 125 -8.37 -1.04 9.39
CA SER A 125 -8.41 -2.50 9.50
C SER A 125 -9.44 -3.16 8.57
N LEU A 126 -10.41 -2.41 8.03
CA LEU A 126 -11.42 -2.95 7.10
C LEU A 126 -11.01 -2.92 5.62
N MET A 127 -9.99 -2.13 5.23
CA MET A 127 -9.57 -2.10 3.82
C MET A 127 -8.79 -3.34 3.37
N ALA A 128 -8.28 -4.14 4.33
CA ALA A 128 -7.71 -5.45 4.04
C ALA A 128 -8.78 -6.55 3.84
N ARG A 129 -10.06 -6.28 4.16
CA ARG A 129 -11.16 -7.27 4.09
C ARG A 129 -12.01 -7.18 2.82
N ARG A 130 -11.38 -7.07 1.65
CA ARG A 130 -12.05 -7.41 0.39
C ARG A 130 -11.35 -8.60 -0.26
N LYS A 131 -11.62 -9.80 0.26
CA LYS A 131 -11.61 -11.00 -0.59
C LYS A 131 -12.63 -10.74 -1.70
N ARG A 132 -12.18 -10.53 -2.94
CA ARG A 132 -13.07 -10.66 -4.09
C ARG A 132 -13.43 -12.14 -4.18
N SER A 133 -14.70 -12.44 -3.95
CA SER A 133 -15.31 -13.72 -4.34
C SER A 133 -15.37 -13.82 -5.85
#